data_AF-A0A816Y7N5-F1
#
_entry.id   AF-A0A816Y7N5-F1
#
_cell.length_a   1.000
_cell.length_b   1.000
_cell.length_c   1.000
_cell.angle_alpha   90.00
_cell.angle_beta   90.00
_cell.angle_gamma   90.00
#
_symmetry.space_group_name_H-M   'P 1'
#
loop_
_entity.id
_entity.type
_entity.pdbx_description
1 polymer ?
#
loop_
_entity_poly.entity_id
_entity_poly.type
_entity_poly.pdbx_seq_one_letter_code
_entity_poly.pdbx_strand_id
1 'polypeptide(L)'
;MYWTFTVLIVFVPIVYSVEIYKQCGSEGYTGATECDLPLQCFRRSRWFSSCQKGWNGATSCADYPCEPRSQWYSQCRPDCPKISVCSEISDEEIDEEELDDLELYNPEDFAEEEEGADEFSDPPTVDLDALQQKEQVLLGEVDLEEDPFADVDEEREELILRRHRRNT
;
A
#
# COMPACT_ATOMS: atom_id res chain seq x y z
N MET A 1 -36.83 -49.76 25.98
CA MET A 1 -35.69 -49.84 25.04
C MET A 1 -35.43 -48.43 24.55
N TYR A 2 -34.42 -47.75 25.09
CA TYR A 2 -34.06 -46.38 24.68
C TYR A 2 -32.83 -46.46 23.77
N TRP A 3 -32.99 -46.04 22.53
CA TRP A 3 -31.89 -45.94 21.56
C TRP A 3 -31.17 -44.61 21.77
N THR A 4 -29.97 -44.66 22.33
CA THR A 4 -29.07 -43.51 22.35
C THR A 4 -28.42 -43.39 20.98
N PHE A 5 -28.91 -42.47 20.14
CA PHE A 5 -28.21 -42.06 18.93
C PHE A 5 -27.08 -41.11 19.32
N THR A 6 -25.84 -41.62 19.27
CA THR A 6 -24.65 -40.81 19.47
C THR A 6 -24.46 -39.93 18.24
N VAL A 7 -24.79 -38.65 18.34
CA VAL A 7 -24.53 -37.66 17.29
C VAL A 7 -23.05 -37.31 17.34
N LEU A 8 -22.28 -37.79 16.37
CA LEU A 8 -20.90 -37.36 16.16
C LEU A 8 -20.91 -35.97 15.51
N ILE A 9 -20.68 -34.93 16.32
CA ILE A 9 -20.47 -33.57 15.81
C ILE A 9 -19.07 -33.49 15.23
N VAL A 10 -18.97 -33.42 13.91
CA VAL A 10 -17.71 -33.15 13.21
C VAL A 10 -17.47 -31.65 13.23
N PHE A 11 -16.51 -31.20 14.04
CA PHE A 11 -16.04 -29.81 14.01
C PHE A 11 -15.17 -29.61 12.77
N VAL A 12 -15.73 -28.94 11.74
CA VAL A 12 -14.95 -28.43 10.62
C VAL A 12 -14.46 -27.03 11.01
N PRO A 13 -13.14 -26.80 11.15
CA PRO A 13 -12.64 -25.46 11.40
C PRO A 13 -12.92 -24.59 10.18
N ILE A 14 -13.67 -23.50 10.38
CA ILE A 14 -13.87 -22.48 9.36
C ILE A 14 -12.57 -21.68 9.30
N VAL A 15 -11.81 -21.85 8.22
CA VAL A 15 -10.64 -21.02 7.95
C VAL A 15 -11.15 -19.70 7.39
N TYR A 16 -10.95 -18.62 8.14
CA TYR A 16 -11.24 -17.27 7.68
C TYR A 16 -9.98 -16.72 7.02
N SER A 17 -10.09 -16.37 5.74
CA SER A 17 -9.04 -15.67 5.01
C SER A 17 -9.32 -14.17 4.99
N VAL A 18 -8.25 -13.40 4.88
CA VAL A 18 -8.29 -11.93 4.93
C VAL A 18 -8.23 -11.36 3.50
N GLU A 19 -9.18 -10.46 3.20
CA GLU A 19 -9.27 -9.77 1.90
C GLU A 19 -8.11 -8.79 1.67
N ILE A 20 -7.97 -8.32 0.42
CA ILE A 20 -6.97 -7.32 0.05
C ILE A 20 -7.10 -6.02 0.88
N TYR A 21 -5.96 -5.50 1.31
CA TYR A 21 -5.76 -4.32 2.16
C TYR A 21 -6.34 -4.42 3.58
N LYS A 22 -6.94 -5.54 3.96
CA LYS A 22 -7.38 -5.77 5.35
C LYS A 22 -6.21 -6.15 6.25
N GLN A 23 -6.39 -5.93 7.55
CA GLN A 23 -5.39 -6.23 8.56
C GLN A 23 -5.24 -7.75 8.71
N CYS A 24 -4.00 -8.22 8.62
CA CYS A 24 -3.63 -9.63 8.77
C CYS A 24 -2.63 -9.87 9.90
N GLY A 25 -2.27 -8.83 10.66
CA GLY A 25 -1.39 -9.00 11.80
C GLY A 25 -1.00 -7.70 12.48
N SER A 26 -0.71 -7.80 13.77
CA SER A 26 -0.04 -6.79 14.59
C SER A 26 0.40 -7.46 15.89
N GLU A 27 1.22 -6.77 16.68
CA GLU A 27 1.38 -7.16 18.08
C GLU A 27 0.02 -7.11 18.79
N GLY A 28 -0.39 -8.25 19.35
CA GLY A 28 -1.71 -8.41 20.00
C GLY A 28 -2.89 -8.69 19.06
N TYR A 29 -2.69 -8.87 17.75
CA TYR A 29 -3.79 -9.21 16.84
C TYR A 29 -4.29 -10.65 17.05
N THR A 30 -5.58 -10.83 17.30
CA THR A 30 -6.22 -12.15 17.50
C THR A 30 -7.11 -12.59 16.34
N GLY A 31 -7.18 -11.79 15.27
CA GLY A 31 -7.98 -12.10 14.09
C GLY A 31 -7.28 -13.10 13.15
N ALA A 32 -7.87 -13.28 11.97
CA ALA A 32 -7.30 -14.13 10.93
C ALA A 32 -5.97 -13.55 10.42
N THR A 33 -4.91 -14.36 10.44
CA THR A 33 -3.58 -13.93 9.98
C THR A 33 -3.25 -14.38 8.55
N GLU A 34 -4.08 -15.25 7.98
CA GLU A 34 -3.90 -15.79 6.64
C GLU A 34 -4.68 -14.93 5.63
N CYS A 35 -3.98 -14.46 4.60
CA CYS A 35 -4.60 -13.74 3.49
C CYS A 35 -5.20 -14.71 2.47
N ASP A 36 -6.22 -14.27 1.74
CA ASP A 36 -6.70 -15.00 0.56
C ASP A 36 -5.58 -15.21 -0.45
N LEU A 37 -5.48 -16.40 -1.03
CA LEU A 37 -4.56 -16.65 -2.15
C LEU A 37 -5.01 -15.81 -3.37
N PRO A 38 -4.11 -15.08 -4.06
CA PRO A 38 -2.64 -15.11 -4.03
C PRO A 38 -2.00 -13.95 -3.23
N LEU A 39 -2.70 -13.39 -2.24
CA LEU A 39 -2.23 -12.28 -1.43
C LEU A 39 -1.22 -12.73 -0.37
N GLN A 40 -0.38 -11.80 0.07
CA GLN A 40 0.58 -12.01 1.14
C GLN A 40 0.40 -10.93 2.22
N CYS A 41 0.65 -11.32 3.47
CA CYS A 41 0.57 -10.39 4.59
C CYS A 41 1.86 -9.56 4.68
N PHE A 42 1.76 -8.25 4.43
CA PHE A 42 2.89 -7.33 4.49
C PHE A 42 2.84 -6.52 5.78
N ARG A 43 3.91 -6.62 6.57
CA ARG A 43 4.09 -5.81 7.79
C ARG A 43 4.44 -4.37 7.40
N ARG A 44 3.60 -3.40 7.81
CA ARG A 44 3.88 -1.97 7.63
C ARG A 44 4.49 -1.34 8.87
N SER A 45 4.07 -1.79 10.05
CA SER A 45 4.60 -1.33 11.34
C SER A 45 4.57 -2.46 12.36
N ARG A 46 4.98 -2.16 13.61
CA ARG A 46 4.82 -3.08 14.75
C ARG A 46 3.35 -3.39 15.05
N TRP A 47 2.47 -2.44 14.76
CA TRP A 47 1.07 -2.47 15.13
C TRP A 47 0.13 -2.71 13.95
N PHE A 48 0.65 -2.86 12.73
CA PHE A 48 -0.19 -3.03 11.55
C PHE A 48 0.51 -3.78 10.42
N SER A 49 -0.17 -4.82 9.93
CA SER A 49 0.19 -5.62 8.76
C SER A 49 -1.06 -5.79 7.91
N SER A 50 -0.93 -5.69 6.59
CA SER A 50 -2.04 -5.68 5.65
C SER A 50 -1.83 -6.71 4.55
N CYS A 51 -2.90 -7.40 4.13
CA CYS A 51 -2.84 -8.26 2.95
C CYS A 51 -2.69 -7.42 1.69
N GLN A 52 -1.72 -7.74 0.85
CA GLN A 52 -1.55 -7.07 -0.43
C GLN A 52 -1.22 -8.12 -1.49
N LYS A 53 -1.37 -7.76 -2.77
CA LYS A 53 -0.91 -8.64 -3.85
C LYS A 53 0.59 -8.86 -3.65
N GLY A 54 1.01 -10.12 -3.54
CA GLY A 54 2.43 -10.46 -3.49
C GLY A 54 3.12 -9.81 -4.68
N TRP A 55 4.07 -8.91 -4.43
CA TRP A 55 4.86 -8.35 -5.50
C TRP A 55 5.82 -9.43 -6.00
N ASN A 56 5.38 -10.21 -6.98
CA ASN A 56 6.23 -11.09 -7.78
C ASN A 56 6.89 -10.30 -8.93
N GLY A 57 7.20 -9.03 -8.70
CA GLY A 57 7.90 -8.22 -9.70
C GLY A 57 9.31 -8.76 -9.89
N ALA A 58 9.92 -8.40 -11.03
CA ALA A 58 11.29 -8.77 -11.31
C ALA A 58 12.20 -8.20 -10.20
N THR A 59 12.77 -9.08 -9.38
CA THR A 59 13.79 -8.74 -8.38
C THR A 59 15.14 -8.42 -9.02
N SER A 60 15.32 -8.83 -10.28
CA SER A 60 16.46 -8.48 -11.12
C SER A 60 16.05 -7.43 -12.16
N CYS A 61 16.67 -6.26 -12.13
CA CYS A 61 16.61 -5.36 -13.27
C CYS A 61 17.49 -5.92 -14.39
N ALA A 62 17.14 -5.68 -15.66
CA ALA A 62 17.87 -6.25 -16.80
C ALA A 62 19.37 -5.94 -16.78
N ASP A 63 19.72 -4.64 -16.85
CA ASP A 63 21.11 -4.17 -16.88
C ASP A 63 21.48 -3.26 -15.70
N TYR A 64 20.56 -3.05 -14.77
CA TYR A 64 20.71 -2.09 -13.67
C TYR A 64 20.79 -2.79 -12.32
N PRO A 65 21.50 -2.24 -11.33
CA PRO A 65 21.40 -2.74 -9.97
C PRO A 65 20.03 -2.38 -9.38
N CYS A 66 19.48 -3.31 -8.60
CA CYS A 66 18.28 -3.09 -7.81
C CYS A 66 18.69 -2.48 -6.47
N GLU A 67 18.33 -1.22 -6.21
CA GLU A 67 18.65 -0.57 -4.93
C GLU A 67 17.45 -0.64 -3.98
N PRO A 68 17.61 -1.17 -2.76
CA PRO A 68 16.59 -1.06 -1.72
C PRO A 68 16.54 0.40 -1.24
N ARG A 69 15.42 1.08 -1.51
CA ARG A 69 15.15 2.45 -1.04
C ARG A 69 14.48 2.46 0.33
N SER A 70 13.86 1.35 0.69
CA SER A 70 13.35 1.07 2.03
C SER A 70 13.31 -0.43 2.25
N GLN A 71 12.99 -0.84 3.47
CA GLN A 71 12.77 -2.26 3.80
C GLN A 71 11.62 -2.92 3.02
N TRP A 72 10.84 -2.17 2.23
CA TRP A 72 9.68 -2.65 1.48
C TRP A 72 9.62 -2.15 0.02
N TYR A 73 10.63 -1.40 -0.44
CA TYR A 73 10.63 -0.83 -1.79
C TYR A 73 12.05 -0.89 -2.36
N SER A 74 12.19 -1.55 -3.50
CA SER A 74 13.42 -1.54 -4.29
C SER A 74 13.12 -0.96 -5.67
N GLN A 75 14.04 -0.14 -6.19
CA GLN A 75 13.89 0.48 -7.49
C GLN A 75 15.15 0.27 -8.32
N CYS A 76 14.96 -0.07 -9.59
CA CYS A 76 16.01 -0.10 -10.59
C CYS A 76 16.39 1.34 -10.96
N ARG A 77 17.65 1.75 -10.70
CA ARG A 77 18.13 3.06 -11.11
C ARG A 77 19.04 2.94 -12.33
N PRO A 78 18.73 3.63 -13.44
CA PRO A 78 19.54 3.56 -14.66
C PRO A 78 20.93 4.21 -14.52
N ASP A 79 21.11 5.06 -13.51
CA ASP A 79 22.34 5.86 -13.32
C ASP A 79 23.35 5.26 -12.34
N CYS A 80 23.11 4.06 -11.81
CA CYS A 80 24.03 3.47 -10.86
C CYS A 80 25.11 2.68 -11.61
N PRO A 81 26.39 3.12 -11.60
CA PRO A 81 27.46 2.41 -12.29
C PRO A 81 27.58 1.00 -11.70
N LYS A 82 27.82 -0.01 -12.57
CA LYS A 82 28.09 -1.41 -12.22
C LYS A 82 29.44 -1.58 -11.47
N ILE A 83 29.71 -0.73 -10.47
CA ILE A 83 30.78 -0.91 -9.52
C ILE A 83 30.12 -1.50 -8.29
N SER A 84 30.55 -2.72 -8.01
CA SER A 84 30.14 -3.59 -6.92
C SER A 84 29.84 -2.83 -5.63
N VAL A 85 28.84 -3.36 -4.90
CA VAL A 85 28.46 -3.02 -3.53
C VAL A 85 27.33 -1.96 -3.42
N CYS A 86 26.12 -2.34 -3.81
CA CYS A 86 24.90 -1.91 -3.11
C CYS A 86 24.45 -2.94 -2.05
N SER A 87 25.25 -3.97 -1.82
CA SER A 87 25.01 -5.02 -0.84
C SER A 87 25.85 -4.75 0.39
N GLU A 88 25.16 -4.71 1.54
CA GLU A 88 25.73 -4.66 2.89
C GLU A 88 26.01 -3.24 3.40
N ILE A 89 24.96 -2.59 3.92
CA ILE A 89 25.11 -1.97 5.24
C ILE A 89 25.26 -3.17 6.20
N SER A 90 26.47 -3.71 6.30
CA SER A 90 26.90 -4.29 7.57
C SER A 90 26.99 -3.14 8.55
N ASP A 91 26.61 -3.39 9.79
CA ASP A 91 26.80 -2.50 10.94
C ASP A 91 28.31 -2.28 11.18
N GLU A 92 29.00 -1.65 10.24
CA GLU A 92 30.37 -1.21 10.39
C GLU A 92 30.32 -0.04 11.37
N GLU A 93 30.82 -0.34 12.55
CA GLU A 93 31.11 0.53 13.68
C GLU A 93 31.53 1.90 13.15
N ILE A 94 30.64 2.88 13.29
CA ILE A 94 30.97 4.28 13.10
C ILE A 94 32.04 4.57 14.15
N ASP A 95 33.28 4.76 13.71
CA ASP A 95 34.34 5.29 14.56
C ASP A 95 33.83 6.61 15.17
N GLU A 96 33.59 6.61 16.48
CA GLU A 96 32.97 7.71 17.24
C GLU A 96 33.81 9.00 17.28
N GLU A 97 34.90 9.10 16.52
CA GLU A 97 35.88 10.19 16.59
C GLU A 97 35.64 11.35 15.60
N GLU A 98 34.66 11.25 14.69
CA GLU A 98 34.32 12.32 13.74
C GLU A 98 32.86 12.80 13.90
N LEU A 99 32.37 12.84 15.15
CA LEU A 99 31.03 13.32 15.50
C LEU A 99 31.05 14.55 16.43
N ASP A 100 32.17 15.26 16.51
CA ASP A 100 32.32 16.44 17.39
C ASP A 100 31.90 17.77 16.74
N ASP A 101 31.61 17.80 15.43
CA ASP A 101 31.20 19.03 14.71
C ASP A 101 29.73 19.05 14.26
N LEU A 102 28.94 18.01 14.57
CA LEU A 102 27.49 18.05 14.38
C LEU A 102 26.88 18.79 15.56
N GLU A 103 26.76 20.11 15.41
CA GLU A 103 25.95 20.97 16.28
C GLU A 103 24.62 20.27 16.58
N LEU A 104 24.48 19.86 17.83
CA LEU A 104 23.28 19.27 18.39
C LEU A 104 22.12 20.21 18.03
N TYR A 105 21.27 19.76 17.11
CA TYR A 105 19.99 20.40 16.86
C TYR A 105 19.26 20.49 18.20
N ASN A 106 19.16 21.70 18.75
CA ASN A 106 18.54 21.94 20.04
C ASN A 106 17.02 22.05 19.82
N PRO A 107 16.22 21.05 20.24
CA PRO A 107 14.77 21.05 20.01
C PRO A 107 14.03 22.15 20.80
N GLU A 108 14.72 22.93 21.63
CA GLU A 108 14.13 24.03 22.40
C GLU A 108 13.87 25.30 21.58
N ASP A 109 14.46 25.44 20.38
CA ASP A 109 14.23 26.61 19.51
C ASP A 109 12.89 26.58 18.75
N PHE A 110 12.03 25.56 18.98
CA PHE A 110 10.69 25.45 18.38
C PHE A 110 9.54 25.54 19.39
N ALA A 111 9.81 26.04 20.61
CA ALA A 111 8.81 26.11 21.67
C ALA A 111 7.90 27.36 21.64
N GLU A 112 8.00 28.24 20.64
CA GLU A 112 7.20 29.48 20.62
C GLU A 112 6.59 29.76 19.24
N GLU A 113 5.40 29.22 19.00
CA GLU A 113 4.27 29.82 18.25
C GLU A 113 3.09 28.82 18.31
N GLU A 114 2.26 28.93 19.33
CA GLU A 114 1.03 29.73 19.38
C GLU A 114 -0.22 28.89 19.11
N GLU A 115 -0.94 28.68 20.21
CA GLU A 115 -2.38 28.53 20.38
C GLU A 115 -3.24 28.78 19.12
N GLY A 116 -3.70 27.67 18.53
CA GLY A 116 -4.82 27.61 17.61
C GLY A 116 -5.66 26.39 17.93
N ALA A 117 -6.34 26.40 19.08
CA ALA A 117 -7.37 25.42 19.38
C ALA A 117 -8.59 25.73 18.50
N ASP A 118 -8.50 25.36 17.24
CA ASP A 118 -9.63 25.38 16.33
C ASP A 118 -10.64 24.38 16.86
N GLU A 119 -11.79 24.93 17.27
CA GLU A 119 -13.00 24.23 17.68
C GLU A 119 -13.38 23.22 16.59
N PHE A 120 -12.92 21.98 16.76
CA PHE A 120 -13.28 20.85 15.92
C PHE A 120 -14.78 20.61 16.11
N SER A 121 -15.57 21.31 15.29
CA SER A 121 -17.01 21.18 15.21
C SER A 121 -17.34 19.70 15.02
N ASP A 122 -18.20 19.18 15.89
CA ASP A 122 -18.63 17.79 15.87
C ASP A 122 -18.94 17.32 14.43
N PRO A 123 -18.48 16.13 14.03
CA PRO A 123 -18.78 15.61 12.70
C PRO A 123 -20.31 15.58 12.54
N PRO A 124 -20.85 16.04 11.39
CA PRO A 124 -22.28 16.03 11.18
C PRO A 124 -22.77 14.59 11.35
N THR A 125 -23.71 14.40 12.27
CA THR A 125 -24.41 13.13 12.43
C THR A 125 -25.06 12.82 11.10
N VAL A 126 -24.51 11.85 10.37
CA VAL A 126 -25.04 11.42 9.09
C VAL A 126 -26.37 10.73 9.39
N ASP A 127 -27.45 11.43 9.04
CA ASP A 127 -28.81 10.94 9.17
C ASP A 127 -28.99 9.77 8.17
N LEU A 128 -28.85 8.54 8.67
CA LEU A 128 -28.87 7.30 7.88
C LEU A 128 -30.16 7.15 7.07
N ASP A 129 -31.25 7.77 7.51
CA ASP A 129 -32.55 7.72 6.84
C ASP A 129 -32.60 8.56 5.54
N ALA A 130 -31.70 9.54 5.38
CA ALA A 130 -31.61 10.38 4.18
C ALA A 130 -30.85 9.72 3.01
N LEU A 131 -30.02 8.70 3.29
CA LEU A 131 -29.28 7.97 2.25
C LEU A 131 -30.14 6.92 1.56
N GLN A 132 -31.12 6.34 2.28
CA GLN A 132 -31.97 5.29 1.72
C GLN A 132 -32.98 5.81 0.67
N GLN A 133 -33.29 7.12 0.69
CA GLN A 133 -34.13 7.76 -0.34
C GLN A 133 -33.38 8.18 -1.61
N LYS A 134 -32.06 8.31 -1.57
CA LYS A 134 -31.25 8.64 -2.77
C LYS A 134 -30.99 7.44 -3.67
N GLU A 135 -31.09 6.22 -3.16
CA GLU A 135 -30.84 5.00 -3.93
C GLU A 135 -32.00 4.62 -4.86
N GLN A 136 -33.23 5.11 -4.60
CA GLN A 136 -34.40 4.80 -5.46
C GLN A 136 -34.60 5.73 -6.66
N VAL A 137 -33.89 6.85 -6.75
CA VAL A 137 -34.01 7.78 -7.91
C VAL A 137 -32.98 7.46 -9.00
N LEU A 138 -31.94 6.68 -8.70
CA LEU A 138 -30.85 6.34 -9.63
C LEU A 138 -31.08 5.02 -10.42
N LEU A 139 -32.34 4.63 -10.61
CA LEU A 139 -32.74 3.58 -11.56
C LEU A 139 -33.61 4.17 -12.70
N GLY A 140 -33.43 5.46 -13.00
CA GLY A 140 -33.90 6.08 -14.23
C GLY A 140 -32.91 5.80 -15.36
N GLU A 141 -33.45 5.37 -16.49
CA GLU A 141 -32.79 5.00 -17.75
C GLU A 141 -31.40 5.62 -17.99
N VAL A 142 -30.37 4.77 -18.03
CA VAL A 142 -29.06 5.12 -18.58
C VAL A 142 -29.19 5.02 -20.10
N ASP A 143 -29.45 6.15 -20.74
CA ASP A 143 -29.23 6.30 -22.18
C ASP A 143 -27.74 6.08 -22.45
N LEU A 144 -27.44 5.08 -23.28
CA LEU A 144 -26.11 4.78 -23.80
C LEU A 144 -25.69 5.91 -24.75
N GLU A 145 -25.25 7.04 -24.20
CA GLU A 145 -24.57 8.08 -24.97
C GLU A 145 -23.13 7.66 -25.28
N GLU A 146 -22.69 8.11 -26.46
CA GLU A 146 -21.53 7.63 -27.22
C GLU A 146 -20.19 7.71 -26.48
N ASP A 147 -19.34 6.73 -26.74
CA ASP A 147 -18.04 6.50 -26.11
C ASP A 147 -17.08 7.69 -26.35
N PRO A 148 -16.72 8.49 -25.32
CA PRO A 148 -15.89 9.70 -25.48
C PRO A 148 -14.40 9.39 -25.70
N PHE A 149 -14.01 8.11 -25.81
CA PHE A 149 -12.61 7.70 -25.92
C PHE A 149 -12.16 7.34 -27.34
N ALA A 150 -13.03 7.41 -28.36
CA ALA A 150 -12.66 7.06 -29.74
C ALA A 150 -11.62 8.01 -30.38
N ASP A 151 -11.48 9.25 -29.89
CA ASP A 151 -10.60 10.25 -30.51
C ASP A 151 -9.16 10.27 -29.94
N VAL A 152 -8.87 9.52 -28.86
CA VAL A 152 -7.57 9.59 -28.17
C VAL A 152 -6.48 8.76 -28.88
N ASP A 153 -6.87 7.82 -29.73
CA ASP A 153 -5.91 6.92 -30.39
C ASP A 153 -5.19 7.57 -31.59
N GLU A 154 -5.77 8.57 -32.25
CA GLU A 154 -5.19 9.17 -33.47
C GLU A 154 -4.03 10.14 -33.17
N GLU A 155 -4.12 10.97 -32.13
CA GLU A 155 -3.00 11.87 -31.74
C GLU A 155 -1.79 11.09 -31.19
N ARG A 156 -2.03 9.91 -30.59
CA ARG A 156 -0.97 9.07 -30.02
C ARG A 156 -0.08 8.45 -31.11
N GLU A 157 -0.65 8.08 -32.26
CA GLU A 157 0.13 7.54 -33.39
C GLU A 157 0.97 8.61 -34.08
N GLU A 158 0.45 9.84 -34.25
CA GLU A 158 1.22 10.98 -34.77
C GLU A 158 2.46 11.29 -33.93
N LEU A 159 2.33 11.21 -32.60
CA LEU A 159 3.42 11.47 -31.65
C LEU A 159 4.53 10.42 -31.73
N ILE A 160 4.17 9.15 -31.93
CA ILE A 160 5.12 8.04 -32.12
C ILE A 160 5.89 8.23 -33.44
N LEU A 161 5.21 8.59 -34.53
CA LEU A 161 5.86 8.81 -35.82
C LEU A 161 6.78 10.05 -35.83
N ARG A 162 6.41 11.13 -35.14
CA ARG A 162 7.28 12.32 -34.97
C ARG A 162 8.54 12.02 -34.14
N ARG A 163 8.49 11.05 -33.23
CA ARG A 163 9.67 10.62 -32.46
C ARG A 163 10.63 9.81 -33.31
N HIS A 164 10.13 8.92 -34.17
CA HIS A 164 10.99 8.16 -35.09
C HIS A 164 11.72 9.03 -36.10
N ARG A 165 11.05 10.06 -36.65
CA ARG A 165 11.66 10.98 -37.63
C ARG A 165 12.76 11.90 -37.07
N ARG A 166 12.83 12.06 -35.74
CA ARG A 166 13.87 12.86 -35.07
C ARG A 166 15.14 12.07 -34.77
N ASN A 167 15.08 10.75 -34.87
CA ASN A 167 16.17 9.84 -34.50
C ASN A 167 16.84 9.18 -35.73
N THR A 168 16.55 9.65 -36.93
CA THR A 168 17.21 9.33 -38.20
C THR A 168 17.83 10.59 -38.78
#